data_AF-A0A382G7L9-F1
#
_entry.id   AF-A0A382G7L9-F1
#
_cell.length_a   1.000
_cell.length_b   1.000
_cell.length_c   1.000
_cell.angle_alpha   90.00
_cell.angle_beta   90.00
_cell.angle_gamma   90.00
#
_symmetry.space_group_name_H-M   'P 1'
#
loop_
_entity.id
_entity.type
_entity.pdbx_description
1 polymer ?
#
loop_
_entity_poly.entity_id
_entity_poly.type
_entity_poly.pdbx_seq_one_letter_code
_entity_poly.pdbx_strand_id
1 'polypeptide(L)'
;MSRTVLIGGIFHETHSFVDDTTPLDDFQIRLGDAMLACAGDASPLGGVLEYAASRDWQLHPTLDIRATPSGTVEEDVLEFWWGEFQNRWNPDCDAIYLVLHGAMVCQSTPDVEGELLARIRTLPRASGKPVFGVYDLHANFSPEMARAADCLIGYRENPHTDARDSAVRAAKWLDHHWQTGQLPTIEHRSLPIIWPPTGTGTTEDPMRALEARARELETDPAIWALNITAGFAYADTPHTGVSLQAITTGNAAALNELEQLALERKAEGEAIDTPIEAVMPAIRDRVNGLSVLVEPSDNIGGGAPGDCTGCLRALIDHQIEEAALCLNDPEAVAALSDCRPGQKRTLPLGGKGSKLDHGPLTLEVEFISRSDGRFELENKQSHLASMVGDHCEMGPCAVVR
;
A
#
# COMPACT_ATOMS: atom_id res chain seq x y z
N MET A 1 12.47 32.41 -9.61
CA MET A 1 11.36 32.13 -10.55
C MET A 1 10.54 31.02 -9.94
N SER A 2 9.20 31.11 -9.99
CA SER A 2 8.34 30.01 -9.52
C SER A 2 8.62 28.76 -10.37
N ARG A 3 8.67 27.60 -9.72
CA ARG A 3 8.96 26.31 -10.35
C ARG A 3 7.66 25.61 -10.70
N THR A 4 7.56 25.13 -11.92
CA THR A 4 6.36 24.47 -12.44
C THR A 4 6.51 22.96 -12.27
N VAL A 5 5.66 22.31 -11.49
CA VAL A 5 5.74 20.86 -11.24
C VAL A 5 4.48 20.18 -11.72
N LEU A 6 4.63 19.20 -12.61
CA LEU A 6 3.55 18.30 -12.97
C LEU A 6 3.40 17.24 -11.87
N ILE A 7 2.22 17.07 -11.30
CA ILE A 7 1.99 16.12 -10.20
C ILE A 7 0.92 15.10 -10.58
N GLY A 8 1.17 13.83 -10.28
CA GLY A 8 0.22 12.73 -10.50
C GLY A 8 0.36 11.63 -9.45
N GLY A 9 -0.63 10.75 -9.36
CA GLY A 9 -0.62 9.63 -8.44
C GLY A 9 -1.36 8.40 -8.95
N ILE A 10 -0.87 7.23 -8.56
CA ILE A 10 -1.51 5.94 -8.78
C ILE A 10 -1.20 5.06 -7.57
N PHE A 11 -2.24 4.48 -6.96
CA PHE A 11 -2.07 3.74 -5.70
C PHE A 11 -2.96 2.51 -5.67
N HIS A 12 -2.34 1.33 -5.76
CA HIS A 12 -2.97 0.03 -5.54
C HIS A 12 -1.89 -0.99 -5.20
N GLU A 13 -2.21 -1.92 -4.30
CA GLU A 13 -1.40 -3.10 -4.00
C GLU A 13 -2.13 -4.33 -4.51
N THR A 14 -1.51 -5.08 -5.41
CA THR A 14 -2.17 -6.18 -6.10
C THR A 14 -1.84 -7.54 -5.51
N HIS A 15 -2.84 -8.21 -4.95
CA HIS A 15 -2.75 -9.61 -4.57
C HIS A 15 -3.04 -10.50 -5.80
N SER A 16 -2.00 -10.89 -6.53
CA SER A 16 -2.11 -11.68 -7.77
C SER A 16 -2.63 -13.13 -7.59
N PHE A 17 -2.66 -13.64 -6.35
CA PHE A 17 -3.10 -15.02 -6.08
C PHE A 17 -4.59 -15.16 -5.73
N VAL A 18 -5.35 -14.07 -5.67
CA VAL A 18 -6.83 -14.13 -5.56
C VAL A 18 -7.44 -14.17 -6.96
N ASP A 19 -8.64 -14.74 -7.07
CA ASP A 19 -9.32 -14.89 -8.35
C ASP A 19 -10.03 -13.60 -8.81
N ASP A 20 -10.23 -12.64 -7.90
CA ASP A 20 -10.88 -11.35 -8.18
C ASP A 20 -10.03 -10.42 -9.05
N THR A 21 -10.72 -9.49 -9.71
CA THR A 21 -10.10 -8.39 -10.47
C THR A 21 -10.55 -7.04 -9.92
N THR A 22 -9.70 -6.02 -10.09
CA THR A 22 -9.99 -4.65 -9.66
C THR A 22 -10.32 -3.78 -10.88
N PRO A 23 -11.60 -3.50 -11.16
CA PRO A 23 -12.02 -2.65 -12.27
C PRO A 23 -11.83 -1.16 -11.96
N LEU A 24 -11.92 -0.32 -13.00
CA LEU A 24 -11.81 1.14 -12.85
C LEU A 24 -12.87 1.74 -11.90
N ASP A 25 -14.06 1.14 -11.84
CA ASP A 25 -15.16 1.61 -10.98
C ASP A 25 -14.83 1.52 -9.47
N ASP A 26 -13.84 0.71 -9.10
CA ASP A 26 -13.36 0.58 -7.71
C ASP A 26 -12.30 1.63 -7.36
N PHE A 27 -11.81 2.40 -8.34
CA PHE A 27 -10.86 3.47 -8.11
C PHE A 27 -11.56 4.79 -7.76
N GLN A 28 -11.11 5.41 -6.69
CA GLN A 28 -11.38 6.82 -6.41
C GLN A 28 -10.53 7.69 -7.34
N ILE A 29 -11.18 8.44 -8.22
CA ILE A 29 -10.51 9.24 -9.26
C ILE A 29 -10.58 10.72 -8.91
N ARG A 30 -9.42 11.38 -8.80
CA ARG A 30 -9.28 12.84 -8.70
C ARG A 30 -8.55 13.35 -9.95
N LEU A 31 -9.20 14.22 -10.72
CA LEU A 31 -8.64 14.79 -11.96
C LEU A 31 -8.32 16.27 -11.79
N GLY A 32 -7.15 16.70 -12.28
CA GLY A 32 -6.74 18.10 -12.29
C GLY A 32 -6.88 18.76 -10.91
N ASP A 33 -7.50 19.93 -10.86
CA ASP A 33 -7.64 20.71 -9.63
C ASP A 33 -8.37 19.97 -8.49
N ALA A 34 -9.12 18.90 -8.77
CA ALA A 34 -9.71 18.06 -7.73
C ALA A 34 -8.66 17.41 -6.81
N MET A 35 -7.43 17.18 -7.30
CA MET A 35 -6.31 16.71 -6.49
C MET A 35 -5.94 17.71 -5.39
N LEU A 36 -6.11 19.01 -5.63
CA LEU A 36 -5.73 20.07 -4.68
C LEU A 36 -6.56 20.05 -3.39
N ALA A 37 -7.73 19.38 -3.40
CA ALA A 37 -8.58 19.21 -2.23
C ALA A 37 -7.95 18.35 -1.12
N CYS A 38 -6.89 17.59 -1.42
CA CYS A 38 -6.13 16.83 -0.43
C CYS A 38 -5.18 17.69 0.41
N ALA A 39 -4.96 18.97 0.05
CA ALA A 39 -4.12 19.85 0.86
C ALA A 39 -4.70 19.97 2.29
N GLY A 40 -3.88 19.67 3.30
CA GLY A 40 -4.31 19.65 4.70
C GLY A 40 -4.61 18.28 5.28
N ASP A 41 -4.74 17.23 4.46
CA ASP A 41 -4.95 15.87 4.95
C ASP A 41 -3.63 15.13 5.29
N ALA A 42 -3.78 13.96 5.91
CA ALA A 42 -2.66 13.12 6.34
C ALA A 42 -2.03 12.28 5.21
N SER A 43 -2.48 12.43 3.96
CA SER A 43 -2.00 11.61 2.84
C SER A 43 -0.65 12.10 2.29
N PRO A 44 0.09 11.24 1.57
CA PRO A 44 1.27 11.63 0.79
C PRO A 44 1.00 12.79 -0.17
N LEU A 45 -0.16 12.80 -0.83
CA LEU A 45 -0.57 13.86 -1.75
C LEU A 45 -0.77 15.17 -0.99
N GLY A 46 -1.51 15.15 0.12
CA GLY A 46 -1.70 16.33 0.97
C GLY A 46 -0.37 16.94 1.43
N GLY A 47 0.58 16.11 1.87
CA GLY A 47 1.92 16.55 2.27
C GLY A 47 2.70 17.28 1.17
N VAL A 48 2.75 16.72 -0.04
CA VAL A 48 3.47 17.38 -1.16
C VAL A 48 2.78 18.66 -1.61
N LEU A 49 1.43 18.71 -1.61
CA LEU A 49 0.67 19.92 -1.96
C LEU A 49 0.99 21.07 -1.00
N GLU A 50 1.00 20.82 0.31
CA GLU A 50 1.34 21.83 1.31
C GLU A 50 2.80 22.28 1.21
N TYR A 51 3.72 21.34 1.00
CA TYR A 51 5.13 21.67 0.85
C TYR A 51 5.36 22.53 -0.40
N ALA A 52 4.76 22.17 -1.54
CA ALA A 52 4.83 22.92 -2.78
C ALA A 52 4.29 24.35 -2.62
N ALA A 53 3.16 24.52 -1.93
CA ALA A 53 2.61 25.83 -1.61
C ALA A 53 3.57 26.67 -0.76
N SER A 54 4.25 26.07 0.22
CA SER A 54 5.24 26.77 1.07
C SER A 54 6.50 27.23 0.31
N ARG A 55 6.72 26.74 -0.91
CA ARG A 55 7.88 27.03 -1.76
C ARG A 55 7.52 27.79 -3.04
N ASP A 56 6.29 28.33 -3.12
CA ASP A 56 5.77 29.05 -4.28
C ASP A 56 5.87 28.25 -5.59
N TRP A 57 5.70 26.92 -5.53
CA TRP A 57 5.65 26.08 -6.72
C TRP A 57 4.31 26.28 -7.44
N GLN A 58 4.36 26.33 -8.76
CA GLN A 58 3.19 26.23 -9.60
C GLN A 58 2.92 24.77 -9.90
N LEU A 59 2.00 24.16 -9.17
CA LEU A 59 1.57 22.78 -9.44
C LEU A 59 0.64 22.72 -10.65
N HIS A 60 0.88 21.73 -11.51
CA HIS A 60 -0.01 21.31 -12.58
C HIS A 60 -0.49 19.89 -12.27
N PRO A 61 -1.66 19.73 -11.63
CA PRO A 61 -2.17 18.41 -11.31
C PRO A 61 -2.64 17.68 -12.57
N THR A 62 -2.30 16.40 -12.68
CA THR A 62 -2.77 15.52 -13.75
C THR A 62 -3.98 14.72 -13.26
N LEU A 63 -3.72 13.62 -12.56
CA LEU A 63 -4.68 12.75 -11.93
C LEU A 63 -4.06 12.04 -10.72
N ASP A 64 -4.90 11.66 -9.76
CA ASP A 64 -4.60 10.73 -8.67
C ASP A 64 -5.74 9.71 -8.62
N ILE A 65 -5.41 8.44 -8.86
CA ILE A 65 -6.38 7.33 -8.76
C ILE A 65 -5.91 6.35 -7.70
N ARG A 66 -6.85 5.89 -6.86
CA ARG A 66 -6.54 5.00 -5.74
C ARG A 66 -7.63 3.95 -5.55
N ALA A 67 -7.25 2.72 -5.27
CA ALA A 67 -8.16 1.67 -4.84
C ALA A 67 -7.58 0.94 -3.62
N THR A 68 -8.46 0.35 -2.82
CA THR A 68 -8.06 -0.55 -1.72
C THR A 68 -7.30 -1.75 -2.31
N PRO A 69 -6.23 -2.25 -1.65
CA PRO A 69 -5.57 -3.50 -2.02
C PRO A 69 -6.58 -4.60 -2.30
N SER A 70 -6.35 -5.33 -3.39
CA SER A 70 -7.31 -6.30 -3.93
C SER A 70 -6.66 -7.10 -5.08
N GLY A 71 -7.47 -7.84 -5.84
CA GLY A 71 -7.01 -8.69 -6.93
C GLY A 71 -6.44 -7.94 -8.13
N THR A 72 -6.11 -8.70 -9.18
CA THR A 72 -5.38 -8.19 -10.36
C THR A 72 -6.13 -7.03 -11.01
N VAL A 73 -5.43 -5.92 -11.28
CA VAL A 73 -6.07 -4.74 -11.86
C VAL A 73 -6.39 -4.97 -13.34
N GLU A 74 -7.57 -4.52 -13.77
CA GLU A 74 -7.96 -4.56 -15.17
C GLU A 74 -7.13 -3.60 -16.02
N GLU A 75 -6.81 -4.01 -17.26
CA GLU A 75 -5.94 -3.25 -18.16
C GLU A 75 -6.46 -1.82 -18.44
N ASP A 76 -7.79 -1.64 -18.48
CA ASP A 76 -8.42 -0.36 -18.73
C ASP A 76 -8.06 0.71 -17.68
N VAL A 77 -7.65 0.32 -16.47
CA VAL A 77 -7.19 1.26 -15.42
C VAL A 77 -5.85 1.88 -15.79
N LEU A 78 -4.90 1.06 -16.26
CA LEU A 78 -3.59 1.53 -16.72
C LEU A 78 -3.75 2.48 -17.91
N GLU A 79 -4.56 2.09 -18.89
CA GLU A 79 -4.79 2.89 -20.09
C GLU A 79 -5.57 4.18 -19.80
N PHE A 80 -6.55 4.13 -18.88
CA PHE A 80 -7.22 5.33 -18.38
C PHE A 80 -6.23 6.29 -17.73
N TRP A 81 -5.39 5.78 -16.82
CA TRP A 81 -4.40 6.62 -16.14
C TRP A 81 -3.45 7.28 -17.14
N TRP A 82 -2.93 6.47 -18.08
CA TRP A 82 -2.01 6.94 -19.09
C TRP A 82 -2.64 8.01 -20.00
N GLY A 83 -3.87 7.79 -20.47
CA GLY A 83 -4.58 8.75 -21.31
C GLY A 83 -4.80 10.09 -20.60
N GLU A 84 -5.24 10.07 -19.35
CA GLU A 84 -5.47 11.28 -18.56
C GLU A 84 -4.17 12.03 -18.22
N PHE A 85 -3.08 11.31 -17.95
CA PHE A 85 -1.76 11.88 -17.74
C PHE A 85 -1.24 12.55 -19.02
N GLN A 86 -1.30 11.84 -20.15
CA GLN A 86 -0.87 12.34 -21.46
C GLN A 86 -1.66 13.58 -21.89
N ASN A 87 -2.98 13.59 -21.68
CA ASN A 87 -3.85 14.72 -22.01
C ASN A 87 -3.51 15.99 -21.21
N ARG A 88 -2.90 15.84 -20.03
CA ARG A 88 -2.48 16.94 -19.15
C ARG A 88 -0.97 17.19 -19.18
N TRP A 89 -0.25 16.54 -20.08
CA TRP A 89 1.18 16.72 -20.24
C TRP A 89 1.53 18.18 -20.50
N ASN A 90 2.42 18.75 -19.68
CA ASN A 90 2.97 20.08 -19.88
C ASN A 90 4.46 19.99 -20.22
N PRO A 91 4.87 20.14 -21.49
CA PRO A 91 6.28 20.07 -21.89
C PRO A 91 7.13 21.22 -21.33
N ASP A 92 6.53 22.24 -20.74
CA ASP A 92 7.21 23.38 -20.11
C ASP A 92 7.31 23.25 -18.59
N CYS A 93 6.86 22.15 -17.97
CA CYS A 93 7.11 21.93 -16.53
C CYS A 93 8.61 21.81 -16.23
N ASP A 94 9.03 22.23 -15.04
CA ASP A 94 10.41 22.10 -14.57
C ASP A 94 10.72 20.70 -14.04
N ALA A 95 9.71 19.98 -13.53
CA ALA A 95 9.84 18.62 -13.00
C ALA A 95 8.51 17.87 -12.99
N ILE A 96 8.59 16.57 -12.75
CA ILE A 96 7.45 15.67 -12.50
C ILE A 96 7.58 15.14 -11.07
N TYR A 97 6.48 15.15 -10.32
CA TYR A 97 6.38 14.56 -9.00
C TYR A 97 5.29 13.48 -8.98
N LEU A 98 5.63 12.25 -8.59
CA LEU A 98 4.70 11.12 -8.56
C LEU A 98 4.46 10.61 -7.14
N VAL A 99 3.20 10.30 -6.83
CA VAL A 99 2.80 9.57 -5.62
C VAL A 99 2.39 8.17 -6.04
N LEU A 100 3.22 7.18 -5.74
CA LEU A 100 3.08 5.81 -6.21
C LEU A 100 2.81 4.85 -5.04
N HIS A 101 2.27 3.66 -5.33
CA HIS A 101 2.40 2.52 -4.43
C HIS A 101 3.69 1.75 -4.74
N GLY A 102 3.83 1.26 -5.97
CA GLY A 102 4.96 0.47 -6.45
C GLY A 102 4.72 -1.04 -6.45
N ALA A 103 3.49 -1.51 -6.18
CA ALA A 103 3.12 -2.94 -6.17
C ALA A 103 1.85 -3.21 -6.98
N MET A 104 1.53 -2.33 -7.93
CA MET A 104 0.37 -2.50 -8.78
C MET A 104 0.69 -3.44 -9.94
N VAL A 105 -0.19 -4.41 -10.18
CA VAL A 105 -0.10 -5.38 -11.26
C VAL A 105 -1.39 -5.33 -12.08
N CYS A 106 -1.24 -5.09 -13.37
CA CYS A 106 -2.31 -5.25 -14.34
C CYS A 106 -2.22 -6.60 -15.03
N GLN A 107 -3.33 -7.04 -15.64
CA GLN A 107 -3.44 -8.32 -16.35
C GLN A 107 -2.29 -8.61 -17.33
N SER A 108 -1.79 -7.59 -18.04
CA SER A 108 -0.68 -7.74 -18.99
C SER A 108 0.63 -7.08 -18.56
N THR A 109 0.63 -6.34 -17.45
CA THR A 109 1.75 -5.52 -17.00
C THR A 109 2.08 -5.80 -15.53
N PRO A 110 3.12 -6.61 -15.25
CA PRO A 110 3.51 -6.97 -13.88
C PRO A 110 4.27 -5.87 -13.13
N ASP A 111 4.68 -4.80 -13.82
CA ASP A 111 5.33 -3.62 -13.25
C ASP A 111 4.66 -2.37 -13.82
N VAL A 112 3.53 -1.97 -13.23
CA VAL A 112 2.73 -0.85 -13.72
C VAL A 112 3.47 0.48 -13.57
N GLU A 113 4.10 0.72 -12.42
CA GLU A 113 4.83 1.96 -12.17
C GLU A 113 6.04 2.12 -13.09
N GLY A 114 6.80 1.04 -13.34
CA GLY A 114 7.91 1.06 -14.30
C GLY A 114 7.43 1.30 -15.74
N GLU A 115 6.33 0.67 -16.16
CA GLU A 115 5.72 0.91 -17.47
C GLU A 115 5.27 2.37 -17.62
N LEU A 116 4.58 2.94 -16.62
CA LEU A 116 4.15 4.33 -16.64
C LEU A 116 5.33 5.30 -16.70
N LEU A 117 6.37 5.07 -15.90
CA LEU A 117 7.59 5.87 -15.94
C LEU A 117 8.28 5.79 -17.32
N ALA A 118 8.34 4.59 -17.92
CA ALA A 118 8.87 4.41 -19.26
C ALA A 118 8.06 5.19 -20.31
N ARG A 119 6.72 5.10 -20.26
CA ARG A 119 5.82 5.87 -21.14
C ARG A 119 6.02 7.38 -20.96
N ILE A 120 6.12 7.87 -19.73
CA ILE A 120 6.41 9.29 -19.43
C ILE A 120 7.69 9.75 -20.12
N ARG A 121 8.76 8.93 -20.11
CA ARG A 121 10.03 9.28 -20.77
C ARG A 121 9.92 9.40 -22.30
N THR A 122 8.88 8.83 -22.92
CA THR A 122 8.59 8.98 -24.35
C THR A 122 7.88 10.29 -24.72
N LEU A 123 7.34 11.03 -23.73
CA LEU A 123 6.61 12.26 -24.01
C LEU A 123 7.53 13.38 -24.55
N PRO A 124 6.99 14.30 -25.36
CA PRO A 124 7.76 15.41 -25.91
C PRO A 124 8.47 16.21 -24.82
N ARG A 125 9.81 16.33 -24.93
CA ARG A 125 10.69 17.05 -23.99
C ARG A 125 10.76 16.45 -22.57
N ALA A 126 10.29 15.22 -22.35
CA ALA A 126 10.34 14.56 -21.04
C ALA A 126 11.69 13.93 -20.69
N SER A 127 12.49 13.52 -21.69
CA SER A 127 13.73 12.75 -21.49
C SER A 127 14.75 13.40 -20.54
N GLY A 128 14.79 14.73 -20.43
CA GLY A 128 15.71 15.45 -19.54
C GLY A 128 15.05 16.11 -18.33
N LYS A 129 13.76 15.85 -18.07
CA LYS A 129 13.06 16.43 -16.93
C LYS A 129 13.30 15.59 -15.67
N PRO A 130 13.60 16.20 -14.51
CA PRO A 130 13.66 15.49 -13.24
C PRO A 130 12.32 14.81 -12.93
N VAL A 131 12.36 13.53 -12.58
CA VAL A 131 11.24 12.75 -12.08
C VAL A 131 11.51 12.37 -10.64
N PHE A 132 10.75 12.98 -9.74
CA PHE A 132 10.84 12.79 -8.31
C PHE A 132 9.53 12.17 -7.80
N GLY A 133 9.54 11.61 -6.61
CA GLY A 133 8.32 11.05 -6.06
C GLY A 133 8.51 10.25 -4.80
N VAL A 134 7.43 9.61 -4.40
CA VAL A 134 7.35 8.75 -3.23
C VAL A 134 6.67 7.44 -3.59
N TYR A 135 7.03 6.36 -2.89
CA TYR A 135 6.42 5.05 -3.04
C TYR A 135 6.34 4.29 -1.71
N ASP A 136 5.52 3.24 -1.67
CA ASP A 136 5.27 2.42 -0.49
C ASP A 136 6.44 1.48 -0.18
N LEU A 137 6.66 1.17 1.10
CA LEU A 137 7.68 0.21 1.54
C LEU A 137 7.45 -1.19 0.96
N HIS A 138 6.20 -1.54 0.65
CA HIS A 138 5.81 -2.83 0.05
C HIS A 138 5.97 -2.87 -1.47
N ALA A 139 6.50 -1.83 -2.12
CA ALA A 139 6.72 -1.85 -3.56
C ALA A 139 7.56 -3.05 -4.02
N ASN A 140 7.16 -3.68 -5.13
CA ASN A 140 8.02 -4.60 -5.87
C ASN A 140 8.89 -3.79 -6.84
N PHE A 141 9.74 -2.94 -6.26
CA PHE A 141 10.47 -1.90 -6.97
C PHE A 141 11.37 -2.49 -8.07
N SER A 142 11.16 -2.07 -9.31
CA SER A 142 11.84 -2.65 -10.47
C SER A 142 13.11 -1.87 -10.90
N PRO A 143 14.02 -2.52 -11.64
CA PRO A 143 15.11 -1.83 -12.33
C PRO A 143 14.62 -0.77 -13.34
N GLU A 144 13.43 -0.94 -13.90
CA GLU A 144 12.76 -0.01 -14.81
C GLU A 144 12.42 1.30 -14.10
N MET A 145 11.84 1.22 -12.89
CA MET A 145 11.60 2.39 -12.05
C MET A 145 12.90 3.14 -11.75
N ALA A 146 13.97 2.42 -11.37
CA ALA A 146 15.29 3.03 -11.11
C ALA A 146 15.86 3.76 -12.33
N ARG A 147 15.69 3.19 -13.53
CA ARG A 147 16.20 3.78 -14.79
C ARG A 147 15.40 4.99 -15.24
N ALA A 148 14.10 5.00 -14.96
CA ALA A 148 13.19 6.00 -15.49
C ALA A 148 12.90 7.15 -14.52
N ALA A 149 13.31 7.06 -13.25
CA ALA A 149 13.20 8.14 -12.27
C ALA A 149 14.57 8.61 -11.76
N ASP A 150 14.61 9.82 -11.21
CA ASP A 150 15.84 10.43 -10.67
C ASP A 150 15.88 10.28 -9.13
N CYS A 151 14.73 10.44 -8.46
CA CYS A 151 14.63 10.28 -7.01
C CYS A 151 13.22 9.83 -6.58
N LEU A 152 13.08 8.55 -6.26
CA LEU A 152 11.87 8.01 -5.63
C LEU A 152 12.20 7.64 -4.18
N ILE A 153 11.52 8.25 -3.22
CA ILE A 153 11.72 7.98 -1.79
C ILE A 153 10.72 6.94 -1.32
N GLY A 154 11.22 5.85 -0.72
CA GLY A 154 10.38 4.84 -0.09
C GLY A 154 9.93 5.28 1.30
N TYR A 155 8.78 4.80 1.75
CA TYR A 155 8.42 4.84 3.17
C TYR A 155 9.44 4.07 4.00
N ARG A 156 9.68 4.52 5.24
CA ARG A 156 10.67 3.92 6.15
C ARG A 156 10.02 3.20 7.33
N GLU A 157 8.71 3.32 7.48
CA GLU A 157 7.98 2.76 8.62
C GLU A 157 6.90 1.77 8.16
N ASN A 158 6.84 0.63 8.85
CA ASN A 158 5.74 -0.33 8.80
C ASN A 158 5.33 -0.67 10.25
N PRO A 159 4.12 -0.25 10.70
CA PRO A 159 3.04 0.40 9.94
C PRO A 159 3.41 1.78 9.37
N HIS A 160 2.79 2.18 8.26
CA HIS A 160 3.09 3.41 7.50
C HIS A 160 2.70 4.71 8.19
N THR A 161 3.38 5.03 9.29
CA THR A 161 3.20 6.29 10.02
C THR A 161 3.96 7.47 9.39
N ASP A 162 4.85 7.21 8.41
CA ASP A 162 5.69 8.22 7.76
C ASP A 162 5.33 8.56 6.31
N ALA A 163 4.21 8.04 5.77
CA ALA A 163 3.87 8.17 4.35
C ALA A 163 3.84 9.63 3.85
N ARG A 164 3.19 10.51 4.62
CA ARG A 164 3.15 11.96 4.36
C ARG A 164 4.53 12.61 4.44
N ASP A 165 5.29 12.27 5.48
CA ASP A 165 6.60 12.87 5.72
C ASP A 165 7.62 12.43 4.66
N SER A 166 7.50 11.21 4.16
CA SER A 166 8.34 10.68 3.08
C SER A 166 8.01 11.32 1.73
N ALA A 167 6.75 11.67 1.47
CA ALA A 167 6.40 12.52 0.32
C ALA A 167 7.04 13.91 0.43
N VAL A 168 6.93 14.55 1.61
CA VAL A 168 7.58 15.84 1.85
C VAL A 168 9.11 15.74 1.73
N ARG A 169 9.70 14.60 2.13
CA ARG A 169 11.15 14.33 2.00
C ARG A 169 11.60 14.30 0.54
N ALA A 170 10.85 13.63 -0.34
CA ALA A 170 11.11 13.64 -1.78
C ALA A 170 10.99 15.05 -2.37
N ALA A 171 9.98 15.81 -1.97
CA ALA A 171 9.80 17.18 -2.43
C ALA A 171 10.93 18.12 -1.96
N LYS A 172 11.48 17.89 -0.75
CA LYS A 172 12.69 18.56 -0.27
C LYS A 172 13.92 18.24 -1.11
N TRP A 173 14.07 17.00 -1.58
CA TRP A 173 15.14 16.64 -2.50
C TRP A 173 15.00 17.29 -3.88
N LEU A 174 13.76 17.45 -4.37
CA LEU A 174 13.53 18.20 -5.61
C LEU A 174 13.90 19.69 -5.44
N ASP A 175 13.56 20.30 -4.31
CA ASP A 175 14.01 21.65 -3.98
C ASP A 175 15.54 21.76 -3.87
N HIS A 176 16.17 20.77 -3.25
CA HIS A 176 17.63 20.67 -3.17
C HIS A 176 18.27 20.59 -4.57
N HIS A 177 17.73 19.77 -5.47
CA HIS A 177 18.16 19.69 -6.87
C HIS A 177 18.19 21.08 -7.53
N TRP A 178 17.15 21.89 -7.35
CA TRP A 178 17.13 23.23 -7.96
C TRP A 178 18.08 24.23 -7.30
N GLN A 179 18.42 24.05 -6.03
CA GLN A 179 19.36 24.92 -5.31
C GLN A 179 20.81 24.62 -5.68
N THR A 180 21.16 23.34 -5.84
CA THR A 180 22.55 22.91 -6.09
C THR A 180 22.84 22.67 -7.56
N GLY A 181 21.81 22.41 -8.37
CA GLY A 181 21.94 21.95 -9.75
C GLY A 181 22.36 20.49 -9.87
N GLN A 182 22.48 19.75 -8.76
CA GLN A 182 22.81 18.33 -8.77
C GLN A 182 21.55 17.49 -9.02
N LEU A 183 21.65 16.47 -9.87
CA LEU A 183 20.59 15.50 -10.12
C LEU A 183 21.14 14.11 -9.77
N PRO A 184 20.52 13.37 -8.83
CA PRO A 184 20.98 12.05 -8.45
C PRO A 184 20.52 11.00 -9.47
N THR A 185 21.09 9.81 -9.36
CA THR A 185 20.57 8.60 -10.00
C THR A 185 20.12 7.61 -8.94
N ILE A 186 19.26 6.67 -9.32
CA ILE A 186 18.83 5.56 -8.46
C ILE A 186 19.62 4.31 -8.86
N GLU A 187 20.50 3.85 -7.98
CA GLU A 187 21.13 2.53 -8.10
C GLU A 187 20.26 1.51 -7.39
N HIS A 188 19.92 0.40 -8.07
CA HIS A 188 18.98 -0.60 -7.57
C HIS A 188 19.64 -1.97 -7.39
N ARG A 189 19.23 -2.70 -6.35
CA ARG A 189 19.63 -4.09 -6.11
C ARG A 189 18.45 -4.92 -5.62
N SER A 190 18.05 -5.91 -6.42
CA SER A 190 17.10 -6.94 -5.98
C SER A 190 17.84 -7.99 -5.15
N LEU A 191 17.21 -8.45 -4.06
CA LEU A 191 17.75 -9.50 -3.21
C LEU A 191 16.94 -10.80 -3.39
N PRO A 192 17.55 -11.98 -3.24
CA PRO A 192 16.85 -13.26 -3.26
C PRO A 192 16.15 -13.52 -1.92
N ILE A 193 15.28 -12.59 -1.49
CA ILE A 193 14.57 -12.61 -0.21
C ILE A 193 13.13 -12.19 -0.46
N ILE A 194 12.18 -12.97 0.07
CA ILE A 194 10.76 -12.62 0.13
C ILE A 194 10.34 -12.84 1.58
N TRP A 195 9.81 -11.80 2.23
CA TRP A 195 9.24 -11.90 3.56
C TRP A 195 7.70 -11.88 3.47
N PRO A 196 6.99 -12.67 4.29
CA PRO A 196 5.56 -12.48 4.45
C PRO A 196 5.30 -11.10 5.07
N PRO A 197 4.09 -10.51 4.92
CA PRO A 197 3.76 -9.21 5.51
C PRO A 197 4.12 -9.10 7.00
N THR A 198 3.94 -10.18 7.78
CA THR A 198 4.28 -10.24 9.21
C THR A 198 5.77 -10.08 9.51
N GLY A 199 6.65 -10.36 8.54
CA GLY A 199 8.10 -10.20 8.64
C GLY A 199 8.64 -8.83 8.22
N THR A 200 7.77 -7.88 7.86
CA THR A 200 8.17 -6.58 7.28
C THR A 200 8.02 -5.39 8.23
N GLY A 201 7.63 -5.62 9.50
CA GLY A 201 7.49 -4.58 10.50
C GLY A 201 8.83 -3.90 10.84
N THR A 202 8.88 -2.56 10.81
CA THR A 202 10.15 -1.82 10.94
C THR A 202 10.60 -1.57 12.39
N THR A 203 9.78 -1.97 13.37
CA THR A 203 10.16 -1.99 14.78
C THR A 203 10.89 -3.26 15.18
N GLU A 204 10.85 -4.29 14.33
CA GLU A 204 11.47 -5.59 14.57
C GLU A 204 12.59 -5.84 13.54
N ASP A 205 13.49 -6.77 13.88
CA ASP A 205 14.50 -7.22 12.93
C ASP A 205 13.87 -8.19 11.91
N PRO A 206 14.29 -8.17 10.63
CA PRO A 206 15.52 -7.56 10.12
C PRO A 206 15.38 -6.09 9.70
N MET A 207 14.16 -5.59 9.50
CA MET A 207 13.92 -4.25 8.96
C MET A 207 14.46 -3.13 9.87
N ARG A 208 14.29 -3.25 11.19
CA ARG A 208 14.85 -2.28 12.15
C ARG A 208 16.36 -2.15 12.02
N ALA A 209 17.09 -3.27 11.91
CA ALA A 209 18.54 -3.28 11.73
C ALA A 209 18.97 -2.67 10.38
N LEU A 210 18.24 -3.00 9.31
CA LEU A 210 18.51 -2.47 7.96
C LEU A 210 18.28 -0.96 7.89
N GLU A 211 17.15 -0.48 8.40
CA GLU A 211 16.84 0.95 8.46
C GLU A 211 17.88 1.69 9.29
N ALA A 212 18.20 1.20 10.49
CA ALA A 212 19.22 1.81 11.35
C ALA A 212 20.56 1.95 10.60
N ARG A 213 21.00 0.90 9.90
CA ARG A 213 22.24 0.95 9.11
C ARG A 213 22.15 1.91 7.94
N ALA A 214 21.01 1.96 7.25
CA ALA A 214 20.76 2.92 6.17
C ALA A 214 20.87 4.37 6.68
N ARG A 215 20.32 4.69 7.85
CA ARG A 215 20.43 6.05 8.43
C ARG A 215 21.88 6.43 8.76
N GLU A 216 22.70 5.49 9.23
CA GLU A 216 24.12 5.73 9.50
C GLU A 216 24.92 6.00 8.21
N LEU A 217 24.62 5.24 7.15
CA LEU A 217 25.28 5.37 5.85
C LEU A 217 24.89 6.66 5.11
N GLU A 218 23.69 7.18 5.33
CA GLU A 218 23.24 8.49 4.81
C GLU A 218 23.98 9.71 5.40
N THR A 219 24.96 9.51 6.28
CA THR A 219 25.86 10.60 6.71
C THR A 219 26.83 11.06 5.60
N ASP A 220 27.01 10.27 4.54
CA ASP A 220 27.70 10.69 3.32
C ASP A 220 26.84 11.69 2.53
N PRO A 221 27.30 12.95 2.32
CA PRO A 221 26.53 13.97 1.60
C PRO A 221 26.24 13.63 0.13
N ALA A 222 26.94 12.66 -0.46
CA ALA A 222 26.65 12.20 -1.82
C ALA A 222 25.39 11.32 -1.87
N ILE A 223 25.00 10.69 -0.75
CA ILE A 223 23.84 9.81 -0.62
C ILE A 223 22.65 10.64 -0.15
N TRP A 224 21.67 10.80 -1.03
CA TRP A 224 20.43 11.54 -0.73
C TRP A 224 19.44 10.67 0.03
N ALA A 225 19.36 9.38 -0.34
CA ALA A 225 18.57 8.41 0.39
C ALA A 225 19.06 6.98 0.13
N LEU A 226 18.88 6.13 1.13
CA LEU A 226 18.90 4.68 1.03
C LEU A 226 17.50 4.18 1.37
N ASN A 227 16.83 3.55 0.41
CA ASN A 227 15.53 2.93 0.65
C ASN A 227 15.73 1.43 0.90
N ILE A 228 15.03 0.91 1.91
CA ILE A 228 14.90 -0.52 2.18
C ILE A 228 13.47 -0.90 1.81
N THR A 229 13.29 -1.47 0.62
CA THR A 229 11.97 -1.85 0.13
C THR A 229 11.74 -3.33 0.48
N ALA A 230 10.74 -3.63 1.30
CA ALA A 230 10.48 -5.00 1.76
C ALA A 230 9.86 -5.89 0.68
N GLY A 231 9.20 -5.27 -0.30
CA GLY A 231 8.43 -5.96 -1.33
C GLY A 231 7.07 -6.47 -0.81
N PHE A 232 6.25 -6.93 -1.74
CA PHE A 232 4.93 -7.46 -1.46
C PHE A 232 4.82 -8.89 -1.95
N ALA A 233 4.79 -9.84 -0.98
CA ALA A 233 4.90 -11.26 -1.25
C ALA A 233 3.70 -11.87 -1.99
N TYR A 234 2.55 -11.18 -2.03
CA TYR A 234 1.35 -11.70 -2.69
C TYR A 234 1.18 -11.29 -4.17
N ALA A 235 2.23 -10.72 -4.75
CA ALA A 235 2.30 -10.46 -6.19
C ALA A 235 3.29 -11.42 -6.87
N ASP A 236 2.87 -12.13 -7.92
CA ASP A 236 3.69 -12.99 -8.76
C ASP A 236 4.33 -12.16 -9.89
N THR A 237 5.43 -11.47 -9.58
CA THR A 237 6.13 -10.60 -10.52
C THR A 237 7.62 -10.95 -10.58
N PRO A 238 8.33 -10.57 -11.67
CA PRO A 238 9.79 -10.74 -11.74
C PRO A 238 10.58 -9.98 -10.67
N HIS A 239 9.96 -9.01 -10.00
CA HIS A 239 10.60 -8.09 -9.05
C HIS A 239 10.09 -8.27 -7.62
N THR A 240 9.31 -9.32 -7.37
CA THR A 240 8.75 -9.61 -6.05
C THR A 240 9.84 -9.89 -5.03
N GLY A 241 9.82 -9.12 -3.94
CA GLY A 241 10.69 -9.32 -2.79
C GLY A 241 11.52 -8.10 -2.42
N VAL A 242 12.48 -8.33 -1.53
CA VAL A 242 13.28 -7.27 -0.92
C VAL A 242 14.20 -6.64 -1.97
N SER A 243 14.23 -5.32 -2.01
CA SER A 243 15.16 -4.56 -2.84
C SER A 243 15.72 -3.35 -2.11
N LEU A 244 16.91 -2.94 -2.54
CA LEU A 244 17.65 -1.81 -1.98
C LEU A 244 17.87 -0.77 -3.06
N GLN A 245 17.69 0.50 -2.71
CA GLN A 245 17.90 1.62 -3.62
C GLN A 245 18.84 2.65 -2.98
N ALA A 246 19.85 3.09 -3.72
CA ALA A 246 20.67 4.23 -3.35
C ALA A 246 20.39 5.39 -4.31
N ILE A 247 19.83 6.46 -3.78
CA ILE A 247 19.66 7.73 -4.49
C ILE A 247 20.90 8.54 -4.20
N THR A 248 21.75 8.74 -5.20
CA THR A 248 23.10 9.28 -4.98
C THR A 248 23.59 10.11 -6.16
N THR A 249 24.46 11.06 -5.86
CA THR A 249 25.27 11.79 -6.85
C THR A 249 26.70 11.25 -6.92
N GLY A 250 27.01 10.26 -6.09
CA GLY A 250 28.30 9.59 -5.98
C GLY A 250 28.22 8.13 -6.40
N ASN A 251 28.85 7.25 -5.63
CA ASN A 251 28.76 5.81 -5.83
C ASN A 251 27.72 5.19 -4.89
N ALA A 252 27.32 3.94 -5.17
CA ALA A 252 26.37 3.18 -4.36
C ALA A 252 27.02 2.04 -3.56
N ALA A 253 28.26 2.23 -3.08
CA ALA A 253 28.95 1.21 -2.29
C ALA A 253 28.21 0.83 -0.99
N ALA A 254 27.40 1.75 -0.45
CA ALA A 254 26.51 1.52 0.70
C ALA A 254 25.56 0.31 0.49
N LEU A 255 25.15 0.03 -0.76
CA LEU A 255 24.28 -1.10 -1.07
C LEU A 255 24.95 -2.46 -0.79
N ASN A 256 26.28 -2.55 -0.89
CA ASN A 256 27.00 -3.80 -0.59
C ASN A 256 26.86 -4.18 0.89
N GLU A 257 26.90 -3.18 1.76
CA GLU A 257 26.81 -3.41 3.19
C GLU A 257 25.37 -3.73 3.61
N LEU A 258 24.39 -3.04 3.05
CA LEU A 258 22.97 -3.33 3.27
C LEU A 258 22.58 -4.71 2.72
N GLU A 259 23.07 -5.08 1.54
CA GLU A 259 22.83 -6.42 0.97
C GLU A 259 23.42 -7.51 1.87
N GLN A 260 24.66 -7.35 2.32
CA GLN A 260 25.29 -8.32 3.21
C GLN A 260 24.48 -8.47 4.51
N LEU A 261 24.09 -7.34 5.12
CA LEU A 261 23.28 -7.34 6.33
C LEU A 261 21.92 -8.02 6.12
N ALA A 262 21.24 -7.74 5.01
CA ALA A 262 19.96 -8.36 4.68
C ALA A 262 20.09 -9.87 4.50
N LEU A 263 21.11 -10.34 3.78
CA LEU A 263 21.36 -11.77 3.55
C LEU A 263 21.72 -12.51 4.84
N GLU A 264 22.48 -11.88 5.74
CA GLU A 264 22.83 -12.44 7.05
C GLU A 264 21.60 -12.56 7.96
N ARG A 265 20.68 -11.61 7.88
CA ARG A 265 19.51 -11.50 8.78
C ARG A 265 18.20 -12.02 8.19
N LYS A 266 18.20 -12.50 6.94
CA LYS A 266 16.97 -12.86 6.20
C LYS A 266 16.02 -13.81 6.95
N ALA A 267 16.57 -14.74 7.74
CA ALA A 267 15.80 -15.72 8.50
C ALA A 267 14.95 -15.09 9.61
N GLU A 268 15.27 -13.88 10.05
CA GLU A 268 14.53 -13.15 11.08
C GLU A 268 13.18 -12.64 10.55
N GLY A 269 13.08 -12.40 9.24
CA GLY A 269 11.83 -12.01 8.58
C GLY A 269 10.98 -13.20 8.14
N GLU A 270 11.44 -14.44 8.33
CA GLU A 270 10.67 -15.67 8.08
C GLU A 270 9.68 -15.95 9.23
N ALA A 271 8.84 -14.97 9.55
CA ALA A 271 7.86 -15.07 10.63
C ALA A 271 6.83 -16.18 10.31
N ILE A 272 6.63 -17.08 11.26
CA ILE A 272 5.58 -18.12 11.22
C ILE A 272 4.71 -17.94 12.45
N ASP A 273 3.48 -17.52 12.21
CA ASP A 273 2.50 -17.33 13.28
C ASP A 273 2.07 -18.66 13.91
N THR A 274 1.66 -18.59 15.17
CA THR A 274 1.17 -19.77 15.88
C THR A 274 -0.15 -20.22 15.27
N PRO A 275 -0.31 -21.51 14.87
CA PRO A 275 -1.55 -22.01 14.31
C PRO A 275 -2.75 -21.76 15.23
N ILE A 276 -3.91 -21.45 14.66
CA ILE A 276 -5.11 -21.04 15.40
C ILE A 276 -5.55 -22.08 16.44
N GLU A 277 -5.37 -23.37 16.15
CA GLU A 277 -5.72 -24.48 17.04
C GLU A 277 -4.88 -24.48 18.33
N ALA A 278 -3.65 -23.96 18.27
CA ALA A 278 -2.77 -23.81 19.43
C ALA A 278 -3.06 -22.52 20.21
N VAL A 279 -3.61 -21.49 19.55
CA VAL A 279 -3.98 -20.21 20.19
C VAL A 279 -5.32 -20.31 20.91
N MET A 280 -6.31 -20.99 20.33
CA MET A 280 -7.68 -21.05 20.85
C MET A 280 -7.82 -21.52 22.32
N PRO A 281 -7.06 -22.53 22.81
CA PRO A 281 -7.09 -22.91 24.21
C PRO A 281 -6.72 -21.77 25.17
N ALA A 282 -5.78 -20.90 24.79
CA ALA A 282 -5.37 -19.76 25.61
C ALA A 282 -6.43 -18.64 25.63
N ILE A 283 -7.20 -18.47 24.55
CA ILE A 283 -8.27 -17.47 24.46
C ILE A 283 -9.49 -17.87 25.30
N ARG A 284 -9.72 -19.18 25.49
CA ARG A 284 -10.81 -19.69 26.33
C ARG A 284 -10.72 -19.16 27.77
N ASP A 285 -9.51 -19.03 28.28
CA ASP A 285 -9.25 -18.51 29.62
C ASP A 285 -9.43 -16.99 29.61
N ARG A 286 -10.63 -16.53 30.00
CA ARG A 286 -10.98 -15.11 29.99
C ARG A 286 -9.96 -14.27 30.77
N VAL A 287 -9.42 -13.27 30.11
CA VAL A 287 -8.62 -12.21 30.73
C VAL A 287 -9.50 -10.99 31.07
N ASN A 288 -9.03 -10.15 31.98
CA ASN A 288 -9.70 -8.87 32.22
C ASN A 288 -9.46 -7.93 31.02
N GLY A 289 -10.52 -7.67 30.24
CA GLY A 289 -10.48 -6.75 29.11
C GLY A 289 -10.81 -7.40 27.76
N LEU A 290 -10.54 -6.69 26.68
CA LEU A 290 -10.73 -7.18 25.31
C LEU A 290 -9.48 -7.95 24.85
N SER A 291 -9.68 -9.20 24.42
CA SER A 291 -8.68 -9.94 23.66
C SER A 291 -8.88 -9.69 22.17
N VAL A 292 -7.79 -9.36 21.47
CA VAL A 292 -7.80 -9.19 20.01
C VAL A 292 -7.04 -10.36 19.41
N LEU A 293 -7.75 -11.18 18.61
CA LEU A 293 -7.14 -12.18 17.74
C LEU A 293 -6.83 -11.50 16.40
N VAL A 294 -5.55 -11.43 16.04
CA VAL A 294 -5.10 -10.90 14.76
C VAL A 294 -4.73 -12.09 13.88
N GLU A 295 -5.43 -12.25 12.78
CA GLU A 295 -5.20 -13.27 11.76
C GLU A 295 -4.60 -12.56 10.53
N PRO A 296 -3.34 -12.84 10.15
CA PRO A 296 -2.66 -12.08 9.11
C PRO A 296 -2.87 -12.63 7.68
N SER A 297 -3.39 -13.85 7.51
CA SER A 297 -3.45 -14.52 6.21
C SER A 297 -4.61 -14.03 5.33
N ASP A 298 -5.72 -13.57 5.92
CA ASP A 298 -6.86 -12.96 5.23
C ASP A 298 -6.90 -11.43 5.44
N ASN A 299 -5.73 -10.81 5.31
CA ASN A 299 -5.56 -9.37 5.49
C ASN A 299 -6.06 -8.58 4.27
N ILE A 300 -7.20 -7.90 4.42
CA ILE A 300 -7.76 -6.96 3.41
C ILE A 300 -6.74 -5.87 3.04
N GLY A 301 -5.95 -5.41 4.02
CA GLY A 301 -4.89 -4.43 3.78
C GLY A 301 -3.76 -4.97 2.89
N GLY A 302 -3.65 -6.29 2.73
CA GLY A 302 -2.78 -6.96 1.76
C GLY A 302 -3.55 -7.59 0.60
N GLY A 303 -4.75 -7.09 0.30
CA GLY A 303 -5.55 -7.50 -0.85
C GLY A 303 -6.23 -8.86 -0.76
N ALA A 304 -6.24 -9.50 0.42
CA ALA A 304 -7.06 -10.69 0.63
C ALA A 304 -8.56 -10.33 0.70
N PRO A 305 -9.48 -11.27 0.41
CA PRO A 305 -10.91 -10.97 0.33
C PRO A 305 -11.54 -10.56 1.68
N GLY A 306 -10.97 -10.97 2.81
CA GLY A 306 -11.51 -10.67 4.14
C GLY A 306 -12.74 -11.51 4.51
N ASP A 307 -12.95 -12.63 3.83
CA ASP A 307 -14.11 -13.49 3.99
C ASP A 307 -13.77 -14.91 4.51
N CYS A 308 -12.51 -15.19 4.86
CA CYS A 308 -12.07 -16.51 5.29
C CYS A 308 -12.79 -16.99 6.57
N THR A 309 -13.14 -18.27 6.61
CA THR A 309 -13.96 -18.85 7.67
C THR A 309 -13.16 -19.50 8.79
N GLY A 310 -11.83 -19.54 8.67
CA GLY A 310 -10.93 -20.20 9.65
C GLY A 310 -11.15 -19.74 11.09
N CYS A 311 -11.13 -18.43 11.36
CA CYS A 311 -11.39 -17.90 12.69
C CYS A 311 -12.82 -18.19 13.18
N LEU A 312 -13.83 -18.02 12.33
CA LEU A 312 -15.22 -18.30 12.68
C LEU A 312 -15.42 -19.78 13.09
N ARG A 313 -14.87 -20.71 12.31
CA ARG A 313 -14.91 -22.15 12.60
C ARG A 313 -14.22 -22.45 13.92
N ALA A 314 -13.03 -21.91 14.14
CA ALA A 314 -12.28 -22.15 15.35
C ALA A 314 -12.99 -21.61 16.60
N LEU A 315 -13.62 -20.44 16.53
CA LEU A 315 -14.46 -19.90 17.63
C LEU A 315 -15.64 -20.84 17.95
N ILE A 316 -16.31 -21.38 16.93
CA ILE A 316 -17.44 -22.31 17.10
C ILE A 316 -16.97 -23.66 17.66
N ASP A 317 -15.96 -24.26 17.06
CA ASP A 317 -15.43 -25.59 17.44
C ASP A 317 -14.88 -25.59 18.86
N HIS A 318 -14.27 -24.48 19.29
CA HIS A 318 -13.80 -24.30 20.65
C HIS A 318 -14.87 -23.72 21.59
N GLN A 319 -16.08 -23.42 21.14
CA GLN A 319 -17.17 -22.87 21.96
C GLN A 319 -16.74 -21.60 22.69
N ILE A 320 -16.09 -20.68 21.97
CA ILE A 320 -15.72 -19.37 22.50
C ILE A 320 -16.95 -18.47 22.47
N GLU A 321 -17.41 -18.07 23.65
CA GLU A 321 -18.55 -17.17 23.84
C GLU A 321 -18.08 -15.71 23.98
N GLU A 322 -19.02 -14.76 23.81
CA GLU A 322 -18.74 -13.31 23.89
C GLU A 322 -17.65 -12.82 22.91
N ALA A 323 -17.58 -13.46 21.74
CA ALA A 323 -16.70 -13.08 20.65
C ALA A 323 -17.45 -12.33 19.55
N ALA A 324 -16.74 -11.47 18.83
CA ALA A 324 -17.19 -10.83 17.61
C ALA A 324 -16.10 -10.97 16.54
N LEU A 325 -16.53 -11.11 15.29
CA LEU A 325 -15.65 -11.14 14.11
C LEU A 325 -16.36 -10.44 12.96
N CYS A 326 -15.58 -9.94 12.00
CA CYS A 326 -16.09 -9.31 10.79
C CYS A 326 -15.75 -10.21 9.60
N LEU A 327 -16.68 -10.35 8.65
CA LEU A 327 -16.47 -11.01 7.36
C LEU A 327 -16.94 -10.08 6.26
N ASN A 328 -16.16 -9.98 5.18
CA ASN A 328 -16.59 -9.34 3.95
C ASN A 328 -17.51 -10.30 3.17
N ASP A 329 -18.82 -10.23 3.41
CA ASP A 329 -19.79 -11.11 2.76
C ASP A 329 -21.02 -10.32 2.25
N PRO A 330 -20.89 -9.61 1.10
CA PRO A 330 -21.97 -8.82 0.54
C PRO A 330 -23.20 -9.68 0.18
N GLU A 331 -23.01 -10.94 -0.20
CA GLU A 331 -24.11 -11.87 -0.49
C GLU A 331 -24.92 -12.18 0.77
N ALA A 332 -24.27 -12.46 1.90
CA ALA A 332 -24.96 -12.69 3.17
C ALA A 332 -25.70 -11.45 3.64
N VAL A 333 -25.10 -10.26 3.50
CA VAL A 333 -25.77 -8.99 3.83
C VAL A 333 -27.02 -8.81 2.96
N ALA A 334 -26.93 -9.03 1.65
CA ALA A 334 -28.08 -8.93 0.73
C ALA A 334 -29.17 -9.95 1.09
N ALA A 335 -28.78 -11.18 1.43
CA ALA A 335 -29.66 -12.24 1.91
C ALA A 335 -30.29 -11.95 3.27
N LEU A 336 -29.90 -10.89 3.98
CA LEU A 336 -30.52 -10.44 5.23
C LEU A 336 -31.29 -9.13 5.08
N SER A 337 -31.43 -8.60 3.86
CA SER A 337 -31.99 -7.27 3.57
C SER A 337 -33.46 -7.09 4.01
N ASP A 338 -34.25 -8.16 4.06
CA ASP A 338 -35.65 -8.18 4.50
C ASP A 338 -35.85 -8.65 5.95
N CYS A 339 -34.78 -9.06 6.65
CA CYS A 339 -34.86 -9.52 8.02
C CYS A 339 -35.23 -8.41 9.00
N ARG A 340 -36.02 -8.78 10.02
CA ARG A 340 -36.30 -7.93 11.20
C ARG A 340 -35.48 -8.41 12.40
N PRO A 341 -35.12 -7.51 13.35
CA PRO A 341 -34.43 -7.93 14.57
C PRO A 341 -35.13 -9.10 15.27
N GLY A 342 -34.37 -10.13 15.62
CA GLY A 342 -34.86 -11.39 16.20
C GLY A 342 -35.31 -12.45 15.20
N GLN A 343 -35.40 -12.12 13.90
CA GLN A 343 -35.69 -13.11 12.86
C GLN A 343 -34.47 -14.00 12.63
N LYS A 344 -34.71 -15.31 12.46
CA LYS A 344 -33.68 -16.28 12.13
C LYS A 344 -33.63 -16.57 10.64
N ARG A 345 -32.44 -16.83 10.11
CA ARG A 345 -32.20 -17.28 8.73
C ARG A 345 -31.03 -18.23 8.68
N THR A 346 -31.16 -19.29 7.88
CA THR A 346 -30.04 -20.18 7.55
C THR A 346 -29.40 -19.73 6.25
N LEU A 347 -28.10 -19.45 6.27
CA LEU A 347 -27.36 -18.99 5.09
C LEU A 347 -25.86 -19.35 5.19
N PRO A 348 -25.16 -19.48 4.05
CA PRO A 348 -23.71 -19.64 4.02
C PRO A 348 -22.99 -18.31 4.31
N LEU A 349 -22.03 -18.33 5.23
CA LEU A 349 -21.20 -17.19 5.63
C LEU A 349 -19.74 -17.39 5.23
N GLY A 350 -19.13 -16.36 4.65
CA GLY A 350 -17.72 -16.31 4.27
C GLY A 350 -17.30 -17.39 3.27
N GLY A 351 -15.98 -17.49 3.03
CA GLY A 351 -15.31 -18.59 2.33
C GLY A 351 -15.68 -18.70 0.85
N LYS A 352 -16.10 -17.61 0.23
CA LYS A 352 -16.51 -17.51 -1.18
C LYS A 352 -15.39 -16.93 -2.05
N GLY A 353 -14.56 -16.05 -1.51
CA GLY A 353 -13.56 -15.27 -2.25
C GLY A 353 -12.24 -15.98 -2.51
N SER A 354 -11.94 -17.08 -1.81
CA SER A 354 -10.67 -17.80 -1.99
C SER A 354 -10.83 -19.31 -1.98
N LYS A 355 -10.25 -19.97 -2.98
CA LYS A 355 -10.11 -21.44 -3.04
C LYS A 355 -9.15 -22.02 -1.99
N LEU A 356 -8.38 -21.17 -1.29
CA LEU A 356 -7.50 -21.57 -0.21
C LEU A 356 -8.25 -21.72 1.13
N ASP A 357 -9.43 -21.12 1.27
CA ASP A 357 -10.27 -21.25 2.46
C ASP A 357 -10.99 -22.62 2.49
N HIS A 358 -11.46 -23.00 3.68
CA HIS A 358 -12.32 -24.18 3.87
C HIS A 358 -13.70 -24.06 3.22
N GLY A 359 -14.05 -22.89 2.70
CA GLY A 359 -15.30 -22.61 2.03
C GLY A 359 -16.38 -22.12 2.99
N PRO A 360 -17.58 -21.83 2.48
CA PRO A 360 -18.62 -21.20 3.28
C PRO A 360 -19.09 -22.05 4.46
N LEU A 361 -19.37 -21.39 5.59
CA LEU A 361 -19.95 -22.04 6.76
C LEU A 361 -21.45 -21.73 6.85
N THR A 362 -22.29 -22.76 6.70
CA THR A 362 -23.76 -22.60 6.77
C THR A 362 -24.23 -22.63 8.22
N LEU A 363 -24.79 -21.52 8.70
CA LEU A 363 -25.31 -21.37 10.07
C LEU A 363 -26.76 -20.86 10.04
N GLU A 364 -27.55 -21.26 11.04
CA GLU A 364 -28.76 -20.51 11.41
C GLU A 364 -28.33 -19.35 12.29
N VAL A 365 -28.58 -18.13 11.84
CA VAL A 365 -28.24 -16.91 12.58
C VAL A 365 -29.48 -16.10 12.91
N GLU A 366 -29.45 -15.39 14.03
CA GLU A 366 -30.45 -14.40 14.42
C GLU A 366 -29.99 -13.01 13.98
N PHE A 367 -30.82 -12.32 13.19
CA PHE A 367 -30.54 -10.96 12.76
C PHE A 367 -30.70 -9.96 13.92
N ILE A 368 -29.68 -9.13 14.14
CA ILE A 368 -29.64 -8.14 15.23
C ILE A 368 -29.88 -6.73 14.71
N SER A 369 -29.05 -6.27 13.77
CA SER A 369 -29.10 -4.88 13.28
C SER A 369 -28.49 -4.73 11.88
N ARG A 370 -28.69 -3.55 11.30
CA ARG A 370 -28.10 -3.12 10.02
C ARG A 370 -27.55 -1.71 10.14
N SER A 371 -26.47 -1.43 9.44
CA SER A 371 -25.93 -0.08 9.22
C SER A 371 -25.51 0.10 7.76
N ASP A 372 -25.15 1.32 7.41
CA ASP A 372 -24.54 1.68 6.12
C ASP A 372 -23.00 1.51 6.12
N GLY A 373 -22.43 0.95 7.19
CA GLY A 373 -21.00 0.69 7.33
C GLY A 373 -20.13 1.95 7.40
N ARG A 374 -20.72 3.10 7.70
CA ARG A 374 -19.99 4.37 7.82
C ARG A 374 -19.55 4.63 9.24
N PHE A 375 -18.27 4.94 9.41
CA PHE A 375 -17.72 5.32 10.70
C PHE A 375 -16.51 6.23 10.55
N GLU A 376 -16.22 6.94 11.63
CA GLU A 376 -15.05 7.79 11.77
C GLU A 376 -13.98 7.03 12.56
N LEU A 377 -12.73 7.04 12.07
CA LEU A 377 -11.62 6.40 12.79
C LEU A 377 -11.36 7.13 14.11
N GLU A 378 -11.29 6.39 15.22
CA GLU A 378 -10.85 6.97 16.51
C GLU A 378 -9.36 7.33 16.47
N ASN A 379 -8.53 6.50 15.82
CA ASN A 379 -7.12 6.76 15.60
C ASN A 379 -6.84 7.29 14.18
N LYS A 380 -6.65 8.61 14.07
CA LYS A 380 -6.35 9.32 12.81
C LYS A 380 -4.92 9.09 12.28
N GLN A 381 -4.07 8.45 13.07
CA GLN A 381 -2.69 8.13 12.72
C GLN A 381 -2.52 6.61 12.48
N SER A 382 -3.62 5.89 12.28
CA SER A 382 -3.59 4.45 12.02
C SER A 382 -3.17 4.13 10.58
N HIS A 383 -2.75 2.89 10.35
CA HIS A 383 -2.47 2.39 8.99
C HIS A 383 -3.68 2.53 8.07
N LEU A 384 -4.90 2.25 8.55
CA LEU A 384 -6.11 2.44 7.75
C LEU A 384 -6.30 3.91 7.32
N ALA A 385 -5.89 4.87 8.16
CA ALA A 385 -5.94 6.29 7.82
C ALA A 385 -5.01 6.66 6.66
N SER A 386 -3.89 5.96 6.45
CA SER A 386 -3.01 6.21 5.29
C SER A 386 -3.68 5.81 3.96
N MET A 387 -4.65 4.88 4.02
CA MET A 387 -5.37 4.37 2.85
C MET A 387 -6.63 5.18 2.55
N VAL A 388 -7.47 5.45 3.56
CA VAL A 388 -8.82 6.02 3.37
C VAL A 388 -9.04 7.37 4.03
N GLY A 389 -8.05 7.90 4.76
CA GLY A 389 -8.18 9.11 5.56
C GLY A 389 -9.00 8.89 6.83
N ASP A 390 -9.74 9.93 7.27
CA ASP A 390 -10.39 9.94 8.59
C ASP A 390 -11.75 9.21 8.66
N HIS A 391 -12.36 8.96 7.50
CA HIS A 391 -13.69 8.40 7.35
C HIS A 391 -13.62 7.11 6.54
N CYS A 392 -14.30 6.08 7.02
CA CYS A 392 -14.35 4.78 6.35
C CYS A 392 -15.80 4.46 5.95
N GLU A 393 -15.96 3.85 4.78
CA GLU A 393 -17.22 3.30 4.29
C GLU A 393 -17.02 1.83 3.91
N MET A 394 -17.58 0.90 4.69
CA MET A 394 -17.54 -0.55 4.41
C MET A 394 -18.71 -1.02 3.53
N GLY A 395 -19.64 -0.13 3.19
CA GLY A 395 -20.91 -0.47 2.55
C GLY A 395 -21.94 -1.06 3.52
N PRO A 396 -23.09 -1.53 3.03
CA PRO A 396 -24.14 -2.09 3.89
C PRO A 396 -23.62 -3.22 4.79
N CYS A 397 -23.89 -3.13 6.09
CA CYS A 397 -23.46 -4.15 7.07
C CYS A 397 -24.67 -4.77 7.79
N ALA A 398 -24.57 -6.04 8.14
CA ALA A 398 -25.54 -6.74 8.99
C ALA A 398 -24.84 -7.36 10.21
N VAL A 399 -25.43 -7.19 11.39
CA VAL A 399 -24.98 -7.89 12.60
C VAL A 399 -25.90 -9.07 12.86
N VAL A 400 -25.32 -10.24 13.04
CA VAL A 400 -26.01 -11.49 13.34
C VAL A 400 -25.34 -12.21 14.50
N ARG A 401 -26.04 -13.15 15.14
CA ARG A 401 -25.47 -14.03 16.19
C ARG A 401 -25.94 -15.47 16.05
#